data_AF-T1ICC6-F1
#
_entry.id   AF-T1ICC6-F1
#
_cell.length_a   1.000
_cell.length_b   1.000
_cell.length_c   1.000
_cell.angle_alpha   90.00
_cell.angle_beta   90.00
_cell.angle_gamma   90.00
#
_symmetry.space_group_name_H-M   'P 1'
#
loop_
_entity.id
_entity.type
_entity.pdbx_description
1 polymer ?
#
loop_
_entity_poly.entity_id
_entity_poly.type
_entity_poly.pdbx_seq_one_letter_code
_entity_poly.pdbx_strand_id
1 'polypeptide(L)' 'MAASISFKLELPIWNYDGSSTYQSEGANSDTFLYPVAMYRDPFRLGNNKLVLCDTYKYNKKPTDCLINDGSVNFWN' A
#
# COMPACT_ATOMS: atom_id res chain seq x y z
N MET A 1 28.62 -4.56 4.28
CA MET A 1 27.55 -3.63 3.86
C MET A 1 26.43 -4.47 3.30
N ALA A 2 25.30 -4.58 3.98
CA ALA A 2 24.12 -5.20 3.38
C ALA A 2 23.61 -4.24 2.30
N ALA A 3 23.65 -4.65 1.03
CA ALA A 3 22.92 -3.94 0.01
C ALA A 3 21.43 -4.08 0.33
N SER A 4 20.76 -2.97 0.67
CA SER A 4 19.29 -2.95 0.73
C SER A 4 18.78 -3.24 -0.67
N ILE A 5 18.44 -4.50 -0.94
CA ILE A 5 17.71 -4.89 -2.14
C ILE A 5 16.29 -4.40 -1.92
N SER A 6 16.00 -3.16 -2.35
CA SER A 6 14.63 -2.67 -2.41
C SER A 6 13.94 -3.42 -3.55
N PHE A 7 13.18 -4.45 -3.21
CA PHE A 7 12.31 -5.15 -4.14
C PHE A 7 11.17 -4.19 -4.50
N LYS A 8 11.44 -3.24 -5.40
CA LYS A 8 10.42 -2.30 -5.87
C LYS A 8 9.56 -3.05 -6.88
N LEU A 9 8.34 -3.38 -6.49
CA LEU A 9 7.33 -3.84 -7.44
C LEU A 9 7.18 -2.77 -8.52
N GLU A 10 7.40 -3.14 -9.78
CA GLU A 10 7.24 -2.26 -10.95
C GLU A 10 5.75 -2.04 -11.28
N LEU A 11 4.98 -1.61 -10.28
CA LEU A 11 3.56 -1.34 -10.36
C LEU A 11 3.32 0.15 -10.09
N PRO A 12 2.34 0.77 -10.76
CA PRO A 12 2.01 2.17 -10.52
C PRO A 12 1.46 2.37 -9.10
N ILE A 13 1.78 3.52 -8.51
CA ILE A 13 1.08 4.00 -7.32
C ILE A 13 -0.34 4.37 -7.77
N TRP A 14 -1.32 4.00 -6.96
CA TRP A 14 -2.72 4.33 -7.21
C TRP A 14 -3.30 5.11 -6.02
N ASN A 15 -4.57 5.48 -6.11
CA ASN A 15 -5.28 6.21 -5.09
C ASN A 15 -6.75 5.81 -5.05
N TYR A 16 -7.39 6.11 -3.93
CA TYR A 16 -8.82 5.94 -3.69
C TYR A 16 -9.31 7.03 -2.73
N ASP A 17 -10.64 7.13 -2.61
CA ASP A 17 -11.30 8.02 -1.65
C ASP A 17 -11.27 7.40 -0.25
N GLY A 18 -10.40 7.93 0.61
CA GLY A 18 -10.22 7.47 2.00
C GLY A 18 -11.35 7.89 2.95
N SER A 19 -12.26 8.77 2.53
CA SER A 19 -13.36 9.22 3.40
C SER A 19 -14.38 8.11 3.62
N SER A 20 -14.55 7.26 2.60
CA SER A 20 -15.41 6.08 2.61
C SER A 20 -14.84 4.91 3.42
N THR A 21 -13.59 5.00 3.88
CA THR A 21 -12.87 3.96 4.64
C THR A 21 -12.37 4.44 5.99
N TYR A 22 -12.75 5.65 6.42
CA TYR A 22 -12.27 6.29 7.66
C TYR A 22 -10.74 6.49 7.71
N GLN A 23 -10.09 6.66 6.56
CA GLN A 23 -8.62 6.83 6.47
C GLN A 23 -8.19 8.26 6.11
N SER A 24 -9.14 9.14 5.79
CA SER A 24 -8.89 10.56 5.53
C SER A 24 -9.88 11.44 6.27
N GLU A 25 -9.40 12.58 6.77
CA GLU A 25 -10.21 13.61 7.42
C GLU A 25 -10.17 14.91 6.62
N GLY A 26 -11.28 15.66 6.63
CA GLY A 26 -11.36 16.98 6.02
C GLY A 26 -11.68 16.97 4.53
N ALA A 27 -11.33 18.07 3.83
CA ALA A 27 -11.73 18.30 2.44
C ALA A 27 -10.87 17.55 1.40
N ASN A 28 -9.72 17.00 1.80
CA ASN A 28 -8.87 16.20 0.92
C ASN A 28 -8.92 14.74 1.35
N SER A 29 -9.67 13.95 0.59
CA SER A 29 -9.88 12.54 0.87
C SER A 29 -8.96 11.59 0.11
N ASP A 30 -7.99 12.12 -0.64
CA ASP A 30 -7.06 11.27 -1.40
C ASP A 30 -6.18 10.43 -0.45
N THR A 31 -6.25 9.12 -0.64
CA THR A 31 -5.36 8.15 0.01
C THR A 31 -4.65 7.32 -1.05
N PHE A 32 -3.34 7.17 -0.91
CA PHE A 32 -2.44 6.58 -1.90
C PHE A 32 -2.08 5.14 -1.54
N LEU A 33 -2.08 4.26 -2.54
CA LEU A 33 -1.73 2.84 -2.45
C LEU A 33 -0.31 2.63 -2.99
N TYR A 34 0.58 2.17 -2.12
CA TYR A 34 1.95 1.82 -2.46
C TYR A 34 2.09 0.28 -2.47
N PRO A 35 2.36 -0.35 -3.64
CA PRO A 35 2.50 -1.80 -3.74
C PRO A 35 3.63 -2.34 -2.86
N VAL A 36 3.34 -3.36 -2.04
CA VAL A 36 4.32 -4.01 -1.15
C VAL A 36 4.51 -5.50 -1.44
N ALA A 37 3.46 -6.20 -1.87
CA ALA A 37 3.55 -7.61 -2.26
C ALA A 37 2.59 -7.94 -3.39
N MET A 38 2.94 -8.94 -4.21
CA MET A 38 2.13 -9.39 -5.34
C MET A 38 1.97 -10.92 -5.33
N TYR A 39 0.73 -11.37 -5.51
CA TYR A 39 0.35 -12.78 -5.52
C TYR A 39 -0.42 -13.12 -6.80
N ARG A 40 -0.43 -14.40 -7.18
CA ARG A 40 -1.31 -14.88 -8.26
C ARG A 40 -2.76 -14.84 -7.79
N ASP A 41 -3.66 -14.31 -8.60
CA ASP A 41 -5.09 -14.25 -8.27
C ASP A 41 -5.74 -15.66 -8.43
N PRO A 42 -6.14 -16.33 -7.33
CA PRO A 42 -6.71 -17.67 -7.40
C PRO A 42 -8.16 -17.66 -7.90
N PHE A 43 -8.82 -16.50 -7.95
CA PHE A 43 -10.23 -16.38 -8.34
C PHE A 43 -10.35 -16.07 -9.82
N ARG A 44 -9.58 -15.10 -10.32
CA ARG A 44 -9.60 -14.72 -11.73
C ARG A 44 -8.71 -15.59 -12.62
N LEU A 45 -7.81 -16.38 -12.03
CA LEU A 45 -6.87 -17.28 -12.72
C LEU A 45 -6.03 -16.56 -13.81
N GLY A 46 -5.30 -17.34 -14.61
CA GLY A 46 -4.51 -16.85 -15.74
C GLY A 46 -3.42 -15.85 -15.31
N ASN A 47 -3.34 -14.73 -16.02
CA ASN A 47 -2.30 -13.73 -15.80
C ASN A 47 -2.65 -12.68 -14.74
N ASN A 48 -3.82 -12.76 -14.11
CA ASN A 48 -4.28 -11.82 -13.10
C ASN A 48 -3.44 -11.90 -11.81
N LYS A 49 -3.40 -10.79 -11.07
CA LYS A 49 -2.59 -10.62 -9.86
C LYS A 49 -3.41 -9.93 -8.77
N LEU A 50 -3.17 -10.34 -7.53
CA LEU A 50 -3.58 -9.61 -6.32
C LEU A 50 -2.37 -8.83 -5.80
N VAL A 51 -2.58 -7.57 -5.47
CA VAL A 51 -1.52 -6.67 -5.02
C VAL A 51 -1.90 -6.17 -3.63
N LEU A 52 -1.05 -6.45 -2.65
CA LEU A 52 -1.14 -5.87 -1.32
C LEU A 52 -0.43 -4.52 -1.33
N CYS A 53 -1.06 -3.51 -0.73
CA CYS A 53 -0.56 -2.14 -0.73
C CYS A 53 -0.57 -1.56 0.69
N ASP A 54 0.47 -0.78 0.99
CA ASP A 54 0.47 0.14 2.12
C ASP A 54 -0.31 1.41 1.75
N THR A 55 -0.88 2.08 2.74
CA THR A 55 -1.74 3.26 2.53
C THR A 55 -1.11 4.51 3.14
N TYR A 56 -1.12 5.60 2.36
CA TYR A 56 -0.55 6.88 2.75
C TYR A 56 -1.55 8.02 2.51
N LYS A 57 -1.61 8.97 3.44
CA LYS A 57 -2.43 10.19 3.34
C LYS A 57 -1.89 11.12 2.25
N TYR A 58 -2.64 12.15 1.86
CA TYR A 58 -2.24 13.15 0.86
C TYR A 58 -0.87 13.81 1.12
N ASN A 59 -0.48 13.92 2.39
CA ASN A 59 0.78 14.50 2.83
C ASN A 59 1.94 13.49 2.87
N LYS A 60 1.77 12.31 2.27
CA LYS A 60 2.74 11.20 2.23
C LYS A 60 3.08 10.61 3.61
N LYS A 61 2.29 10.89 4.64
CA LYS A 61 2.40 10.18 5.92
C LYS A 61 1.60 8.87 5.86
N PRO A 62 2.03 7.82 6.57
CA PRO A 62 1.22 6.62 6.81
C PRO A 62 -0.21 6.95 7.24
N THR A 63 -1.19 6.15 6.82
CA THR A 63 -2.50 6.17 7.48
C THR A 63 -2.37 5.58 8.89
N ASP A 64 -3.28 5.94 9.79
CA ASP A 64 -3.16 5.52 11.20
C ASP A 64 -3.39 4.00 11.40
N CYS A 65 -4.00 3.35 10.40
CA CYS A 65 -4.19 1.89 10.38
C CYS A 65 -3.03 1.14 9.68
N LEU A 66 -2.04 1.86 9.13
CA LEU A 66 -0.85 1.21 8.59
C LEU A 66 0.06 0.74 9.73
N ILE A 67 0.07 -0.57 9.98
CA ILE A 67 0.87 -1.19 11.06
C ILE A 67 2.35 -1.31 10.65
N ASN A 68 2.65 -1.33 9.35
CA ASN A 68 3.99 -1.44 8.80
C ASN A 68 4.61 -0.05 8.51
N ASP A 69 4.47 0.90 9.43
CA ASP A 69 5.01 2.26 9.31
C ASP A 69 6.52 2.36 9.65
N GLY A 70 7.16 1.23 9.90
CA GLY A 70 8.53 1.12 10.41
C GLY A 70 8.64 0.90 11.92
N SER A 71 7.53 0.98 12.67
CA SER A 71 7.47 0.61 14.09
C SER A 71 7.34 -0.89 14.33
N VAL A 72 6.72 -1.62 13.38
CA VAL A 72 6.57 -3.08 13.42
C VAL A 72 6.74 -3.64 12.01
N ASN A 73 7.79 -4.45 11.78
CA ASN A 73 7.99 -5.14 10.51
C ASN A 73 7.18 -6.44 10.52
N PHE A 74 6.02 -6.47 9.86
CA PHE A 74 5.20 -7.69 9.74
C PHE A 74 5.91 -8.81 8.94
N TRP A 75 6.96 -8.44 8.20
CA TRP A 75 7.72 -9.34 7.31
C TRP A 75 8.99 -9.92 7.94
N ASN A 76 9.28 -9.62 9.21
CA ASN A 76 10.42 -10.17 9.96
C ASN A 76 9.98 -11.14 11.05
#